data_AF-A0A8E0RR13-F1
#
_entry.id   AF-A0A8E0RR13-F1
#
_cell.length_a   1.000
_cell.length_b   1.000
_cell.length_c   1.000
_cell.angle_alpha   90.00
_cell.angle_beta   90.00
_cell.angle_gamma   90.00
#
_symmetry.space_group_name_H-M   'P 1'
#
loop_
_entity.id
_entity.type
_entity.pdbx_description
1 polymer ?
#
loop_
_entity_poly.entity_id
_entity_poly.type
_entity_poly.pdbx_seq_one_letter_code
_entity_poly.pdbx_strand_id
1 'polypeptide(L)'
;MSGSPPFNPWNTYYESPEEQAAIKERAKYREAMKAEYRKILTNPFKPPKGTMHDPALQRWYSARVTYAEYLQPSPKMGLLFGGFFAFLGALFLISNSYRSKVLKKIETGELSYEDRALKCLGK
;
A
#
# COMPACT_ATOMS: atom_id res chain seq x y z
N MET A 1 12.30 1.36 5.33
CA MET A 1 13.61 1.84 5.82
C MET A 1 14.02 2.99 4.94
N SER A 2 14.01 4.22 5.45
CA SER A 2 14.45 5.40 4.69
C SER A 2 15.95 5.29 4.44
N GLY A 3 16.36 5.15 3.17
CA GLY A 3 17.77 5.03 2.77
C GLY A 3 18.59 6.33 2.86
N SER A 4 18.10 7.34 3.56
CA SER A 4 18.88 8.53 3.89
C SER A 4 19.67 8.26 5.17
N PRO A 5 20.99 8.50 5.20
CA PRO A 5 21.72 8.50 6.46
C PRO A 5 21.05 9.47 7.43
N PRO A 6 20.90 9.12 8.72
CA PRO A 6 20.35 10.02 9.72
C PRO A 6 21.15 11.33 9.72
N PHE A 7 20.47 12.45 9.95
CA PHE A 7 21.10 13.76 10.03
C PHE A 7 22.27 13.71 11.03
N ASN A 8 23.49 13.87 10.52
CA ASN A 8 24.70 13.90 11.34
C ASN A 8 25.30 15.32 11.26
N PRO A 9 25.15 16.15 12.31
CA PRO A 9 25.57 17.55 12.31
C PRO A 9 27.09 17.73 12.12
N TRP A 10 27.88 16.69 12.39
CA TRP A 10 29.34 16.74 12.31
C TRP A 10 29.89 16.40 10.92
N ASN A 11 29.10 15.71 10.09
CA ASN A 11 29.47 15.29 8.73
C ASN A 11 28.59 15.94 7.65
N THR A 12 27.76 16.93 7.99
CA THR A 12 26.79 17.52 7.04
C THR A 12 27.47 18.35 5.95
N TYR A 13 28.65 18.91 6.22
CA TYR A 13 29.33 19.86 5.35
C TYR A 13 30.61 19.32 4.70
N TYR A 14 31.03 18.11 5.09
CA TYR A 14 32.25 17.47 4.61
C TYR A 14 31.90 16.31 3.67
N GLU A 15 31.32 16.64 2.53
CA GLU A 15 31.04 15.67 1.47
C GLU A 15 32.34 15.32 0.75
N SER A 16 32.57 14.03 0.51
CA SER A 16 33.66 13.57 -0.35
C SER A 16 33.51 14.12 -1.78
N PRO A 17 34.60 14.26 -2.55
CA PRO A 17 34.52 14.74 -3.94
C PRO A 17 33.56 13.92 -4.81
N GLU A 18 33.44 12.62 -4.54
CA GLU A 18 32.52 11.70 -5.23
C GLU A 18 31.06 11.98 -4.88
N GLU A 19 30.74 12.20 -3.60
CA GLU A 19 29.39 12.56 -3.15
C GLU A 19 28.97 13.91 -3.72
N GLN A 20 29.87 14.89 -3.74
CA GLN A 20 29.61 16.20 -4.35
C GLN A 20 29.32 16.07 -5.84
N ALA A 21 30.05 15.21 -6.56
CA ALA A 21 29.79 14.94 -7.96
C ALA A 21 28.39 14.31 -8.15
N ALA A 22 28.04 13.30 -7.36
CA ALA A 22 26.72 12.68 -7.41
C ALA A 22 25.57 13.66 -7.06
N ILE A 23 25.79 14.58 -6.12
CA ILE A 23 24.82 15.62 -5.78
C ILE A 23 24.64 16.60 -6.93
N LYS A 24 25.74 17.03 -7.57
CA LYS A 24 25.70 17.90 -8.75
C LYS A 24 24.97 17.23 -9.90
N GLU A 25 25.20 15.95 -10.15
CA GLU A 25 24.47 15.19 -11.17
C GLU A 25 22.97 15.12 -10.88
N ARG A 26 22.57 14.77 -9.65
CA ARG A 26 21.16 14.78 -9.24
C ARG A 26 20.52 16.16 -9.35
N ALA A 27 21.25 17.21 -8.98
CA ALA A 27 20.79 18.59 -9.12
C ALA A 27 20.56 18.95 -10.60
N LYS A 28 21.49 18.58 -11.49
CA LYS A 28 21.38 18.77 -12.94
C LYS A 28 20.12 18.12 -13.51
N TYR A 29 19.83 16.86 -13.14
CA TYR A 29 18.60 16.19 -13.56
C TYR A 29 17.34 16.90 -13.04
N ARG A 30 17.35 17.34 -11.78
CA ARG A 30 16.23 18.08 -11.18
C ARG A 30 16.00 19.42 -11.88
N GLU A 31 17.07 20.14 -12.21
CA GLU A 31 16.99 21.41 -12.92
C GLU A 31 16.45 21.23 -14.34
N ALA A 32 16.88 20.19 -15.05
CA ALA A 32 16.35 19.85 -16.36
C ALA A 32 14.83 19.60 -16.33
N MET A 33 14.35 18.76 -15.41
CA MET A 33 12.91 18.49 -15.24
C MET A 33 12.12 19.75 -14.86
N LYS A 34 12.67 20.60 -13.96
CA LYS A 34 12.04 21.87 -13.60
C LYS A 34 11.98 22.83 -14.78
N ALA A 35 13.02 22.88 -15.60
CA ALA A 35 13.05 23.74 -16.79
C ALA A 35 11.97 23.32 -17.80
N GLU A 36 11.79 22.03 -18.03
CA GLU A 36 10.71 21.50 -18.88
C GLU A 36 9.33 21.87 -18.35
N TYR A 37 9.08 21.63 -17.06
CA TYR A 37 7.81 21.99 -16.42
C TYR A 37 7.51 23.49 -16.55
N ARG A 38 8.50 24.35 -16.28
CA ARG A 38 8.36 25.82 -16.41
C ARG A 38 8.05 26.23 -17.85
N LYS A 39 8.69 25.62 -18.85
CA LYS A 39 8.39 25.90 -20.28
C LYS A 39 6.92 25.64 -20.62
N ILE A 40 6.36 24.55 -20.10
CA ILE A 40 4.94 24.22 -20.34
C ILE A 40 4.03 25.18 -19.58
N LEU A 41 4.33 25.44 -18.31
CA LEU A 41 3.49 26.28 -17.45
C LEU A 41 3.43 27.74 -17.90
N THR A 42 4.57 28.30 -18.31
CA THR A 42 4.71 29.74 -18.65
C THR A 42 4.38 30.06 -20.10
N ASN A 43 4.02 29.07 -20.92
CA ASN A 43 3.72 29.29 -22.34
C ASN A 43 2.38 30.04 -22.54
N PRO A 44 2.40 31.28 -23.06
CA PRO A 44 1.18 32.07 -23.24
C PRO A 44 0.30 31.58 -24.41
N PHE A 45 0.87 30.88 -25.39
CA PHE A 45 0.15 30.43 -26.60
C PHE A 45 -0.53 29.08 -26.40
N LYS A 46 -0.02 28.26 -25.48
CA LYS A 46 -0.55 26.94 -25.15
C LYS A 46 -0.62 26.79 -23.63
N PRO A 47 -1.52 27.53 -22.96
CA PRO A 47 -1.70 27.35 -21.52
C PRO A 47 -2.13 25.90 -21.25
N PRO A 48 -1.63 25.27 -20.18
CA PRO A 48 -2.05 23.92 -19.81
C PRO A 48 -3.55 23.92 -19.53
N LYS A 49 -4.31 23.11 -20.27
CA LYS A 49 -5.74 22.92 -20.05
C LYS A 49 -5.92 21.81 -19.02
N GLY A 50 -6.40 22.15 -17.83
CA GLY A 50 -6.57 21.20 -16.72
C GLY A 50 -5.24 20.80 -16.08
N THR A 51 -5.13 19.54 -15.63
CA THR A 51 -3.93 19.02 -14.98
C THR A 51 -2.85 18.69 -16.00
N MET A 52 -1.63 19.20 -15.78
CA MET A 52 -0.48 18.85 -16.60
C MET A 52 -0.19 17.35 -16.51
N HIS A 53 0.09 16.72 -17.66
CA HIS A 53 0.51 15.33 -17.71
C HIS A 53 1.93 15.18 -17.15
N ASP A 54 2.10 14.31 -16.16
CA ASP A 54 3.41 13.93 -15.62
C ASP A 54 3.69 12.44 -15.95
N PRO A 55 4.70 12.15 -16.80
CA PRO A 55 5.05 10.78 -17.15
C PRO A 55 5.59 9.97 -15.95
N ALA A 56 6.21 10.61 -14.96
CA ALA A 56 6.71 9.91 -13.78
C ALA A 56 5.54 9.41 -12.91
N LEU A 57 4.54 10.26 -12.70
CA LEU A 57 3.31 9.90 -12.00
C LEU A 57 2.54 8.80 -12.73
N GLN A 58 2.41 8.90 -14.06
CA GLN A 58 1.75 7.85 -14.85
C GLN A 58 2.47 6.51 -14.71
N ARG A 59 3.81 6.50 -14.78
CA ARG A 59 4.61 5.27 -14.60
C ARG A 59 4.43 4.67 -13.21
N TRP A 60 4.32 5.51 -12.18
CA TRP A 60 4.06 5.04 -10.82
C TRP A 60 2.69 4.36 -10.71
N TYR A 61 1.65 4.96 -11.29
CA TYR A 61 0.33 4.33 -11.33
C TYR A 61 0.33 3.05 -12.15
N SER A 62 0.95 3.05 -13.34
CA SER A 62 0.99 1.85 -14.19
C SER A 62 1.69 0.71 -13.49
N ALA A 63 2.82 0.97 -12.82
CA ALA A 63 3.56 -0.05 -12.06
C ALA A 63 2.70 -0.70 -10.97
N ARG A 64 1.73 0.03 -10.39
CA ARG A 64 0.81 -0.53 -9.38
C ARG A 64 -0.28 -1.42 -9.96
N VAL A 65 -0.69 -1.15 -11.18
CA VAL A 65 -1.75 -1.90 -11.85
C VAL A 65 -1.18 -3.14 -12.55
N THR A 66 0.03 -3.06 -13.11
CA THR A 66 0.66 -4.14 -13.87
C THR A 66 1.42 -5.16 -13.02
N TYR A 67 1.30 -5.13 -11.67
CA TYR A 67 2.05 -6.04 -10.80
C TYR A 67 1.80 -7.53 -11.10
N ALA A 68 0.61 -7.87 -11.58
CA ALA A 68 0.25 -9.26 -11.90
C ALA A 68 1.15 -9.87 -12.98
N GLU A 69 1.60 -9.07 -13.96
CA GLU A 69 2.46 -9.53 -15.06
C GLU A 69 3.87 -9.90 -14.61
N TYR A 70 4.33 -9.28 -13.51
CA TYR A 70 5.68 -9.48 -12.97
C TYR A 70 5.73 -10.43 -11.77
N LEU A 71 4.58 -11.02 -11.39
CA LEU A 71 4.52 -11.95 -10.28
C LEU A 71 5.22 -13.27 -10.63
N GLN A 72 6.36 -13.53 -10.00
CA GLN A 72 7.07 -14.80 -10.15
C GLN A 72 6.59 -15.82 -9.10
N PRO A 73 6.41 -17.10 -9.47
CA PRO A 73 6.09 -18.14 -8.49
C PRO A 73 7.26 -18.28 -7.52
N SER A 74 7.02 -18.02 -6.24
CA SER A 74 8.03 -18.06 -5.18
C SER A 74 7.52 -18.84 -3.98
N PRO A 75 8.33 -19.70 -3.33
CA PRO A 75 7.91 -20.44 -2.14
C PRO A 75 7.51 -19.51 -0.99
N LYS A 76 8.13 -18.32 -0.90
CA LYS A 76 7.78 -17.31 0.11
C LYS A 76 6.36 -16.79 -0.08
N MET A 77 5.95 -16.56 -1.33
CA MET A 77 4.59 -16.13 -1.67
C MET A 77 3.58 -17.24 -1.38
N GLY A 78 3.91 -18.49 -1.72
CA GLY A 78 3.09 -19.66 -1.40
C GLY A 78 2.81 -19.78 0.10
N LEU A 79 3.82 -19.58 0.96
CA LEU A 79 3.64 -19.60 2.41
C LEU A 79 2.71 -18.48 2.91
N LEU A 80 2.85 -17.26 2.37
CA LEU A 80 1.99 -16.13 2.74
C LEU A 80 0.53 -16.39 2.35
N PHE A 81 0.28 -16.86 1.12
CA PHE A 81 -1.07 -17.20 0.68
C PHE A 81 -1.63 -18.38 1.49
N GLY A 82 -0.83 -19.42 1.73
CA GLY A 82 -1.21 -20.55 2.57
C GLY A 82 -1.62 -20.12 3.99
N GLY A 83 -0.84 -19.23 4.61
CA GLY A 83 -1.16 -18.66 5.93
C GLY A 83 -2.46 -17.85 5.92
N PHE A 84 -2.69 -17.05 4.88
CA PHE A 84 -3.93 -16.29 4.72
C PHE A 84 -5.16 -17.19 4.58
N PHE A 85 -5.10 -18.21 3.73
CA PHE A 85 -6.21 -19.16 3.57
C PHE A 85 -6.41 -20.05 4.81
N ALA A 86 -5.34 -20.44 5.50
CA ALA A 86 -5.44 -21.16 6.77
C ALA A 86 -6.15 -20.31 7.84
N PHE A 87 -5.84 -19.01 7.92
CA PHE A 87 -6.52 -18.07 8.81
C PHE A 87 -8.03 -17.97 8.50
N LEU A 88 -8.40 -17.81 7.22
CA LEU A 88 -9.80 -17.80 6.81
C LEU A 88 -10.51 -19.12 7.12
N GLY A 89 -9.84 -20.25 6.89
CA GLY A 89 -10.34 -21.59 7.23
C GLY A 89 -10.59 -21.74 8.74
N ALA A 90 -9.69 -21.23 9.58
CA ALA A 90 -9.87 -21.23 11.03
C ALA A 90 -11.08 -20.40 11.46
N LEU A 91 -11.25 -19.18 10.92
CA LEU A 91 -12.43 -18.34 11.19
C LEU A 91 -13.73 -19.04 10.80
N PHE A 92 -13.74 -19.72 9.64
CA PHE A 92 -14.89 -20.50 9.19
C PHE A 92 -15.23 -21.64 10.15
N LEU A 93 -14.22 -22.43 10.58
CA LEU A 93 -14.43 -23.54 11.51
C LEU A 93 -14.92 -23.08 12.88
N ILE A 94 -14.39 -21.95 13.39
CA ILE A 94 -14.84 -21.36 14.67
C ILE A 94 -16.29 -20.91 14.55
N SER A 95 -16.64 -20.18 13.48
CA SER A 95 -18.01 -19.72 13.23
C SER A 95 -18.98 -20.90 13.11
N ASN A 96 -18.60 -21.94 12.37
CA ASN A 96 -19.43 -23.14 12.22
C ASN A 96 -19.60 -23.88 13.55
N SER A 97 -18.53 -24.02 14.33
CA SER A 97 -18.58 -24.64 15.66
C SER A 97 -19.49 -23.87 16.62
N TYR A 98 -19.43 -22.54 16.60
CA TYR A 98 -20.31 -21.68 17.37
C TYR A 98 -21.77 -21.86 16.93
N ARG A 99 -22.03 -21.81 15.62
CA ARG A 99 -23.36 -22.04 15.03
C ARG A 99 -23.92 -23.40 15.44
N SER A 100 -23.16 -24.48 15.31
CA SER A 100 -23.61 -25.82 15.71
C SER A 100 -23.93 -25.92 17.20
N LYS A 101 -23.14 -25.27 18.08
CA LYS A 101 -23.42 -25.23 19.52
C LYS A 101 -24.71 -24.48 19.82
N VAL A 102 -24.94 -23.33 19.17
CA VAL A 102 -26.17 -22.54 19.32
C VAL A 102 -27.39 -23.32 18.83
N LEU A 103 -27.30 -23.95 17.65
CA LEU A 103 -28.38 -24.77 17.10
C LEU A 103 -28.76 -25.92 18.01
N LYS A 104 -27.78 -26.64 18.56
CA LYS A 104 -28.03 -27.72 19.52
C LYS A 104 -28.80 -27.25 20.75
N LYS A 105 -28.44 -26.09 21.33
CA LYS A 105 -29.15 -25.51 22.48
C LYS A 105 -30.58 -25.08 22.16
N ILE A 106 -30.83 -24.69 20.90
CA ILE A 106 -32.19 -24.37 20.43
C ILE A 106 -33.02 -25.65 20.33
N GLU A 107 -32.44 -26.72 19.78
CA GLU A 107 -33.09 -28.03 19.64
C GLU A 107 -33.40 -28.69 20.99
N THR A 108 -32.49 -28.62 21.96
CA THR A 108 -32.71 -29.18 23.31
C THR A 108 -33.66 -28.34 24.16
N GLY A 109 -34.04 -27.14 23.70
CA GLY A 109 -34.89 -26.22 24.45
C GLY A 109 -34.17 -25.51 25.60
N GLU A 110 -32.84 -25.64 25.72
CA GLU A 110 -32.03 -24.95 26.72
C GLU A 110 -32.02 -23.42 26.54
N LEU A 111 -32.28 -22.94 25.32
CA LEU A 111 -32.23 -21.53 24.97
C LEU A 111 -33.64 -20.92 24.93
N SER A 112 -33.87 -19.89 25.74
CA SER A 112 -35.13 -19.13 25.77
C SER A 112 -35.41 -18.46 24.41
N TYR A 113 -36.69 -18.20 24.08
CA TYR A 113 -37.02 -17.50 22.83
C TYR A 113 -36.52 -16.05 22.79
N GLU A 114 -36.43 -15.38 23.94
CA GLU A 114 -35.89 -14.01 24.03
C GLU A 114 -34.40 -13.94 23.70
N ASP A 115 -33.64 -14.97 24.06
CA ASP A 115 -32.19 -15.06 23.79
C ASP A 115 -31.88 -15.53 22.36
N ARG A 116 -32.86 -16.08 21.63
CA ARG A 116 -32.72 -16.45 20.21
C ARG A 116 -32.80 -15.24 19.28
N ALA A 117 -33.48 -14.18 19.69
CA ALA A 117 -33.59 -12.96 18.91
C ALA A 117 -32.24 -12.24 18.87
N LEU A 118 -31.75 -11.92 17.67
CA LEU A 118 -30.56 -11.10 17.47
C LEU A 118 -30.79 -9.72 18.12
N LYS A 119 -30.28 -9.53 19.34
CA LYS A 119 -30.18 -8.20 19.96
C LYS A 119 -29.07 -7.45 19.22
N CYS A 120 -29.43 -6.75 18.14
CA CYS A 120 -28.47 -6.01 17.31
C CYS A 120 -27.81 -4.83 18.02
N LEU A 121 -28.33 -4.40 19.17
CA LEU A 121 -27.69 -3.46 20.08
C LEU A 121 -28.21 -3.74 21.49
N GLY A 122 -27.31 -3.71 22.47
CA GLY A 122 -27.67 -3.85 23.88
C GLY A 122 -28.63 -2.75 24.34
N LYS A 123 -29.50 -3.11 25.29
CA LYS A 123 -29.84 -2.17 26.34
C LYS A 123 -28.64 -2.02 27.27
#